data_AF-A0A2I0N4D1-F1
#
_entry.id   AF-A0A2I0N4D1-F1
#
_cell.length_a   1.000
_cell.length_b   1.000
_cell.length_c   1.000
_cell.angle_alpha   90.00
_cell.angle_beta   90.00
_cell.angle_gamma   90.00
#
_symmetry.space_group_name_H-M   'P 1'
#
loop_
_entity.id
_entity.type
_entity.pdbx_description
1 polymer ?
#
loop_
_entity_poly.entity_id
_entity_poly.type
_entity_poly.pdbx_seq_one_letter_code
_entity_poly.pdbx_strand_id
1 'polypeptide(L)'
;MIMTEIDESKKGKISPRAKAVLLIICLVAIGIILGLIVSNSMIIDVNEFLSRMKQRTPNADVRPLAGMDIVLPVLGVIVVFISMCLMVGLIGLHTWLFVKTKSKYVLSLLVFLVPLLIKSIFYVGALRGLFISAALPGSPAYTALRFSGMGLGNVLVICAVFESLAMGALLYLSME
;
A
#
# COMPACT_ATOMS: atom_id res chain seq x y z
N MET A 1 -13.88 34.27 -46.74
CA MET A 1 -15.00 34.85 -45.98
C MET A 1 -16.06 33.74 -45.90
N ILE A 2 -16.27 32.99 -44.84
CA ILE A 2 -16.19 33.22 -43.39
C ILE A 2 -16.02 31.84 -42.70
N MET A 3 -15.19 31.80 -41.67
CA MET A 3 -15.23 30.95 -40.47
C MET A 3 -15.66 29.48 -40.61
N THR A 4 -14.70 28.59 -40.37
CA THR A 4 -14.85 27.50 -39.39
C THR A 4 -13.52 27.31 -38.64
N GLU A 5 -13.09 28.34 -37.92
CA GLU A 5 -12.35 28.17 -36.66
C GLU A 5 -13.40 27.80 -35.62
N ILE A 6 -13.66 26.51 -35.44
CA ILE A 6 -14.47 26.02 -34.32
C ILE A 6 -13.61 25.03 -33.55
N ASP A 7 -13.07 25.55 -32.45
CA ASP A 7 -12.92 24.89 -31.15
C ASP A 7 -11.64 24.09 -30.83
N GLU A 8 -10.46 24.70 -31.05
CA GLU A 8 -9.25 24.35 -30.27
C GLU A 8 -9.21 25.02 -28.88
N SER A 9 -10.26 25.75 -28.48
CA SER A 9 -10.29 26.59 -27.28
C SER A 9 -11.12 25.97 -26.14
N LYS A 10 -10.75 24.76 -25.71
CA LYS A 10 -11.13 24.27 -24.37
C LYS A 10 -10.23 23.13 -23.87
N LYS A 11 -8.90 23.24 -24.07
CA LYS A 11 -7.97 22.57 -23.16
C LYS A 11 -8.04 23.28 -21.81
N GLY A 12 -9.06 22.92 -21.02
CA GLY A 12 -9.24 23.39 -19.65
C GLY A 12 -7.91 23.25 -18.92
N LYS A 13 -7.29 24.38 -18.58
CA LYS A 13 -6.02 24.45 -17.87
C LYS A 13 -6.28 23.91 -16.46
N ILE A 14 -6.18 22.59 -16.30
CA ILE A 14 -6.33 21.94 -15.00
C ILE A 14 -5.31 22.58 -14.06
N SER A 15 -5.78 23.15 -12.95
CA SER A 15 -4.92 23.82 -11.98
C SER A 15 -3.86 22.83 -11.46
N PRO A 16 -2.63 23.29 -11.13
CA PRO A 16 -1.58 22.43 -10.59
C PRO A 16 -2.06 21.60 -9.39
N ARG A 17 -2.86 22.23 -8.52
CA ARG A 17 -3.53 21.58 -7.38
C ARG A 17 -4.48 20.46 -7.80
N ALA A 18 -5.30 20.68 -8.83
CA ALA A 18 -6.21 19.64 -9.34
C ALA A 18 -5.46 18.47 -10.00
N LYS A 19 -4.31 18.73 -10.63
CA LYS A 19 -3.44 17.65 -11.15
C LYS A 19 -2.85 16.81 -10.02
N ALA A 20 -2.42 17.45 -8.94
CA ALA A 20 -1.88 16.76 -7.76
C ALA A 20 -2.92 15.84 -7.11
N VAL A 21 -4.13 16.37 -6.89
CA VAL A 21 -5.25 15.59 -6.33
C VAL A 21 -5.62 14.42 -7.26
N LEU A 22 -5.71 14.65 -8.57
CA LEU A 22 -5.99 13.59 -9.54
C LEU A 22 -4.92 12.49 -9.52
N LEU A 23 -3.64 12.87 -9.42
CA LEU A 23 -2.53 11.94 -9.33
C LEU A 23 -2.59 11.10 -8.04
N ILE A 24 -2.86 11.72 -6.89
CA ILE A 24 -3.02 11.01 -5.61
C ILE A 24 -4.18 10.02 -5.71
N ILE A 25 -5.34 10.44 -6.22
CA ILE A 25 -6.51 9.56 -6.39
C ILE A 25 -6.16 8.38 -7.31
N CYS A 26 -5.47 8.63 -8.41
CA CYS A 26 -5.04 7.58 -9.34
C CYS A 26 -4.10 6.57 -8.66
N LEU A 27 -3.09 7.05 -7.90
CA LEU A 27 -2.15 6.20 -7.18
C LEU A 27 -2.85 5.37 -6.09
N VAL A 28 -3.80 5.96 -5.36
CA VAL A 28 -4.60 5.25 -4.36
C VAL A 28 -5.44 4.16 -5.03
N ALA A 29 -6.10 4.46 -6.16
CA ALA A 29 -6.90 3.48 -6.89
C ALA A 29 -6.04 2.29 -7.38
N ILE A 30 -4.85 2.56 -7.93
CA ILE A 30 -3.88 1.53 -8.33
C ILE A 30 -3.46 0.68 -7.12
N GLY A 31 -3.13 1.33 -5.99
CA GLY A 31 -2.75 0.64 -4.76
C GLY A 31 -3.85 -0.28 -4.23
N ILE A 32 -5.11 0.15 -4.29
CA ILE A 32 -6.26 -0.69 -3.91
C ILE A 32 -6.35 -1.92 -4.80
N ILE A 33 -6.27 -1.75 -6.13
CA ILE A 33 -6.37 -2.87 -7.09
C ILE A 33 -5.25 -3.87 -6.85
N LEU A 34 -3.99 -3.40 -6.74
CA LEU A 34 -2.84 -4.27 -6.48
C LEU A 34 -2.94 -4.96 -5.12
N GLY A 35 -3.35 -4.24 -4.08
CA GLY A 35 -3.54 -4.78 -2.74
C GLY A 35 -4.59 -5.89 -2.70
N LEU A 36 -5.70 -5.75 -3.45
CA LEU A 36 -6.72 -6.78 -3.58
C LEU A 36 -6.21 -8.01 -4.32
N ILE A 37 -5.48 -7.83 -5.42
CA ILE A 37 -4.89 -8.93 -6.19
C ILE A 37 -3.94 -9.75 -5.30
N VAL A 38 -3.02 -9.07 -4.61
CA VAL A 38 -2.03 -9.72 -3.74
C VAL A 38 -2.68 -10.37 -2.53
N SER A 39 -3.71 -9.73 -1.94
CA SER A 39 -4.49 -10.33 -0.85
C SER A 39 -5.13 -11.64 -1.27
N ASN A 40 -5.75 -11.71 -2.45
CA ASN A 40 -6.35 -12.93 -2.97
C ASN A 40 -5.31 -14.05 -3.15
N SER A 41 -4.13 -13.73 -3.72
CA SER A 41 -3.03 -14.69 -3.83
C SER A 41 -2.58 -15.20 -2.47
N MET A 42 -2.43 -14.32 -1.46
CA MET A 42 -2.03 -14.71 -0.11
C MET A 42 -3.07 -15.61 0.57
N ILE A 43 -4.37 -15.35 0.39
CA ILE A 43 -5.44 -16.19 0.96
C ILE A 43 -5.37 -17.60 0.39
N ILE A 44 -5.17 -17.74 -0.93
CA ILE A 44 -5.04 -19.04 -1.60
C ILE A 44 -3.84 -19.81 -1.04
N ASP A 45 -2.66 -19.18 -1.01
CA ASP A 45 -1.42 -19.78 -0.49
C ASP A 45 -1.57 -20.25 0.97
N VAL A 46 -2.21 -19.43 1.80
CA VAL A 46 -2.40 -19.76 3.21
C VAL A 46 -3.41 -20.90 3.38
N ASN A 47 -4.53 -20.89 2.65
CA ASN A 47 -5.50 -22.00 2.70
C ASN A 47 -4.88 -23.33 2.23
N GLU A 48 -4.02 -23.31 1.22
CA GLU A 48 -3.28 -24.50 0.79
C GLU A 48 -2.31 -24.98 1.88
N PHE A 49 -1.55 -24.06 2.49
CA PHE A 49 -0.65 -24.37 3.59
C PHE A 49 -1.39 -24.99 4.79
N LEU A 50 -2.53 -24.44 5.16
CA LEU A 50 -3.37 -24.95 6.25
C LEU A 50 -3.93 -26.34 5.94
N SER A 51 -4.33 -26.58 4.68
CA SER A 51 -4.80 -27.89 4.24
C SER A 51 -3.71 -28.95 4.37
N ARG A 52 -2.47 -28.62 3.96
CA ARG A 52 -1.29 -29.49 4.12
C ARG A 52 -0.93 -29.72 5.58
N MET A 53 -1.04 -28.68 6.43
CA MET A 53 -0.84 -28.79 7.88
C MET A 53 -1.88 -29.73 8.51
N LYS A 54 -3.17 -29.56 8.20
CA LYS A 54 -4.24 -30.41 8.73
C LYS A 54 -4.08 -31.88 8.32
N GLN A 55 -3.58 -32.15 7.11
CA GLN A 55 -3.23 -33.51 6.69
C GLN A 55 -2.07 -34.12 7.50
N ARG A 56 -1.06 -33.33 7.89
CA ARG A 56 0.09 -33.79 8.68
C ARG A 56 -0.20 -33.89 10.17
N THR A 57 -1.05 -33.04 10.69
CA THR A 57 -1.42 -32.97 12.11
C THR A 57 -2.94 -32.83 12.24
N PRO A 58 -3.70 -33.94 12.16
CA PRO A 58 -5.17 -33.91 12.18
C PRO A 58 -5.78 -33.37 13.48
N ASN A 59 -5.02 -33.35 14.58
CA ASN A 59 -5.43 -32.78 15.88
C ASN A 59 -5.09 -31.29 16.04
N ALA A 60 -4.44 -30.65 15.06
CA ALA A 60 -4.20 -29.21 15.13
C ALA A 60 -5.51 -28.45 14.92
N ASP A 61 -5.82 -27.49 15.79
CA ASP A 61 -6.98 -26.59 15.69
C ASP A 61 -6.74 -25.57 14.57
N VAL A 62 -6.85 -26.05 13.33
CA VAL A 62 -6.62 -25.28 12.12
C VAL A 62 -7.97 -24.92 11.54
N ARG A 63 -8.29 -23.62 11.54
CA ARG A 63 -9.52 -23.11 10.95
C ARG A 63 -9.23 -22.59 9.54
N PRO A 64 -10.06 -22.93 8.54
CA PRO A 64 -9.96 -22.30 7.23
C PRO A 64 -10.19 -20.79 7.39
N LEU A 65 -9.43 -19.97 6.67
CA LEU A 65 -9.69 -18.54 6.60
C LEU A 65 -11.08 -18.35 5.97
N ALA A 66 -12.07 -17.94 6.77
CA ALA A 66 -13.42 -17.67 6.29
C ALA A 66 -14.07 -16.55 7.12
N GLY A 67 -14.80 -15.65 6.45
CA GLY A 67 -15.61 -14.62 7.10
C GLY A 67 -14.79 -13.42 7.60
N MET A 68 -15.08 -12.97 8.83
CA MET A 68 -14.60 -11.69 9.36
C MET A 68 -13.09 -11.67 9.68
N ASP A 69 -12.47 -12.84 9.89
CA ASP A 69 -11.05 -12.94 10.25
C ASP A 69 -10.10 -12.57 9.08
N ILE A 70 -10.61 -12.55 7.85
CA ILE A 70 -9.85 -12.17 6.64
C ILE A 70 -9.87 -10.65 6.42
N VAL A 71 -10.91 -9.96 6.88
CA VAL A 71 -11.15 -8.55 6.53
C VAL A 71 -10.00 -7.65 6.99
N LEU A 72 -9.53 -7.86 8.22
CA LEU A 72 -8.49 -7.02 8.83
C LEU A 72 -7.10 -7.23 8.18
N PRO A 73 -6.64 -8.47 7.96
CA PRO A 73 -5.45 -8.73 7.14
C PRO A 73 -5.53 -8.13 5.75
N VAL A 74 -6.66 -8.28 5.05
CA VAL A 74 -6.86 -7.74 3.69
C VAL A 74 -6.79 -6.21 3.69
N LEU A 75 -7.43 -5.55 4.66
CA LEU A 75 -7.36 -4.10 4.81
C LEU A 75 -5.92 -3.64 5.04
N GLY A 76 -5.17 -4.37 5.88
CA GLY A 76 -3.76 -4.09 6.12
C GLY A 76 -2.90 -4.18 4.86
N VAL A 77 -3.13 -5.21 4.01
CA VAL A 77 -2.45 -5.33 2.72
C VAL A 77 -2.79 -4.14 1.81
N ILE A 78 -4.07 -3.79 1.70
CA ILE A 78 -4.51 -2.67 0.86
C ILE A 78 -3.81 -1.37 1.28
N VAL A 79 -3.78 -1.05 2.58
CA VAL A 79 -3.13 0.18 3.08
C VAL A 79 -1.63 0.19 2.79
N VAL A 80 -0.93 -0.93 2.99
CA VAL A 80 0.51 -1.03 2.68
C VAL A 80 0.75 -0.82 1.18
N PHE A 81 -0.09 -1.39 0.31
CA PHE A 81 0.03 -1.20 -1.14
C PHE A 81 -0.29 0.24 -1.58
N ILE A 82 -1.28 0.90 -0.97
CA ILE A 82 -1.52 2.34 -1.18
C ILE A 82 -0.28 3.15 -0.82
N SER A 83 0.32 2.88 0.35
CA SER A 83 1.55 3.54 0.80
C SER A 83 2.69 3.35 -0.21
N MET A 84 2.91 2.12 -0.70
CA MET A 84 3.92 1.83 -1.73
C MET A 84 3.69 2.61 -3.01
N CYS A 85 2.45 2.61 -3.53
CA CYS A 85 2.12 3.34 -4.75
C CYS A 85 2.35 4.85 -4.60
N LEU A 86 1.89 5.44 -3.50
CA LEU A 86 2.13 6.86 -3.20
C LEU A 86 3.62 7.17 -3.11
N MET A 87 4.40 6.30 -2.46
CA MET A 87 5.84 6.48 -2.32
C MET A 87 6.58 6.37 -3.67
N VAL A 88 6.23 5.40 -4.51
CA VAL A 88 6.78 5.29 -5.88
C VAL A 88 6.42 6.53 -6.70
N GLY A 89 5.18 7.01 -6.60
CA GLY A 89 4.75 8.26 -7.24
C GLY A 89 5.55 9.47 -6.77
N LEU A 90 5.80 9.57 -5.47
CA LEU A 90 6.58 10.66 -4.86
C LEU A 90 8.06 10.60 -5.29
N ILE A 91 8.68 9.40 -5.33
CA ILE A 91 10.04 9.19 -5.84
C ILE A 91 10.13 9.61 -7.31
N GLY A 92 9.16 9.22 -8.14
CA GLY A 92 9.11 9.60 -9.55
C GLY A 92 9.03 11.12 -9.74
N LEU A 93 8.15 11.79 -8.99
CA LEU A 93 8.01 13.24 -9.02
C LEU A 93 9.29 13.95 -8.56
N HIS A 94 9.90 13.51 -7.47
CA HIS A 94 11.13 14.11 -6.94
C HIS A 94 12.32 13.87 -7.84
N THR A 95 12.40 12.70 -8.48
CA THR A 95 13.44 12.43 -9.48
C THR A 95 13.31 13.38 -10.67
N TRP A 96 12.08 13.59 -11.16
CA TRP A 96 11.83 14.55 -12.24
C TRP A 96 12.17 15.99 -11.84
N LEU A 97 11.76 16.41 -10.65
CA LEU A 97 12.12 17.72 -10.08
C LEU A 97 13.63 17.88 -9.91
N PHE A 98 14.34 16.83 -9.49
CA PHE A 98 15.78 16.83 -9.33
C PHE A 98 16.50 17.03 -10.67
N VAL A 99 16.08 16.33 -11.72
CA VAL A 99 16.64 16.52 -13.06
C VAL A 99 16.45 17.97 -13.55
N LYS A 100 15.29 18.56 -13.25
CA LYS A 100 14.96 19.93 -13.68
C LYS A 100 15.67 21.02 -12.89
N THR A 101 15.70 20.92 -11.56
CA THR A 101 16.21 21.98 -10.67
C THR A 101 17.64 21.75 -10.19
N LYS A 102 18.16 20.51 -10.28
CA LYS A 102 19.46 20.07 -9.71
C LYS A 102 19.66 20.48 -8.25
N SER A 103 18.56 20.62 -7.51
CA SER A 103 18.59 21.08 -6.12
C SER A 103 19.08 19.97 -5.19
N LYS A 104 20.08 20.29 -4.36
CA LYS A 104 20.60 19.39 -3.32
C LYS A 104 19.54 19.00 -2.29
N TYR A 105 18.54 19.85 -2.06
CA TYR A 105 17.43 19.58 -1.14
C TYR A 105 16.56 18.42 -1.64
N VAL A 106 16.20 18.43 -2.93
CA VAL A 106 15.40 17.37 -3.57
C VAL A 106 16.15 16.03 -3.53
N LEU A 107 17.48 16.06 -3.72
CA LEU A 107 18.32 14.87 -3.60
C LEU A 107 18.31 14.29 -2.18
N SER A 108 18.42 15.13 -1.14
CA SER A 108 18.36 14.66 0.25
C SER A 108 17.01 14.02 0.59
N LEU A 109 15.92 14.58 0.06
CA LEU A 109 14.61 13.99 0.24
C LEU A 109 14.54 12.62 -0.45
N LEU A 110 15.04 12.51 -1.68
CA LEU A 110 15.08 11.24 -2.43
C LEU A 110 15.85 10.15 -1.67
N VAL A 111 17.00 10.50 -1.08
CA VAL A 111 17.80 9.58 -0.25
C VAL A 111 17.03 9.11 0.99
N PHE A 112 16.14 9.94 1.54
CA PHE A 112 15.27 9.54 2.65
C PHE A 112 14.13 8.61 2.19
N LEU A 113 13.56 8.85 1.00
CA LEU A 113 12.45 8.04 0.46
C LEU A 113 12.87 6.61 0.10
N VAL A 114 14.10 6.38 -0.36
CA VAL A 114 14.55 5.05 -0.82
C VAL A 114 14.56 4.00 0.31
N PRO A 115 15.15 4.24 1.50
CA PRO A 115 15.05 3.31 2.63
C PRO A 115 13.62 3.04 3.08
N LEU A 116 12.76 4.06 3.03
CA LEU A 116 11.32 3.95 3.31
C LEU A 116 10.64 2.99 2.32
N LEU A 117 10.99 3.05 1.04
CA LEU A 117 10.48 2.12 0.03
C LEU A 117 10.93 0.69 0.30
N ILE A 118 12.23 0.52 0.61
CA ILE A 118 12.79 -0.78 0.98
C ILE A 118 12.06 -1.35 2.20
N LYS A 119 11.84 -0.54 3.25
CA LYS A 119 11.06 -0.93 4.44
C LYS A 119 9.66 -1.41 4.04
N SER A 120 8.99 -0.71 3.13
CA SER A 120 7.65 -1.10 2.68
C SER A 120 7.64 -2.42 1.92
N ILE A 121 8.71 -2.78 1.19
CA ILE A 121 8.85 -4.10 0.55
C ILE A 121 8.94 -5.18 1.63
N PHE A 122 9.72 -4.95 2.68
CA PHE A 122 9.83 -5.89 3.81
C PHE A 122 8.48 -6.09 4.53
N TYR A 123 7.63 -5.08 4.60
CA TYR A 123 6.28 -5.24 5.15
C TYR A 123 5.43 -6.23 4.37
N VAL A 124 5.61 -6.36 3.05
CA VAL A 124 4.87 -7.37 2.26
C VAL A 124 5.17 -8.79 2.76
N GLY A 125 6.42 -9.07 3.12
CA GLY A 125 6.79 -10.34 3.75
C GLY A 125 6.10 -10.54 5.12
N ALA A 126 6.01 -9.49 5.92
CA ALA A 126 5.33 -9.51 7.22
C ALA A 126 3.81 -9.70 7.09
N LEU A 127 3.19 -9.16 6.04
CA LEU A 127 1.75 -9.29 5.76
C LEU A 127 1.33 -10.76 5.61
N ARG A 128 2.16 -11.61 4.97
CA ARG A 128 1.90 -13.06 4.88
C ARG A 128 1.77 -13.70 6.27
N GLY A 129 2.58 -13.25 7.22
CA GLY A 129 2.51 -13.68 8.62
C GLY A 129 1.19 -13.33 9.30
N LEU A 130 0.53 -12.24 8.89
CA LEU A 130 -0.77 -11.82 9.43
C LEU A 130 -1.91 -12.75 8.99
N PHE A 131 -1.86 -13.29 7.76
CA PHE A 131 -2.84 -14.28 7.31
C PHE A 131 -2.63 -15.63 8.00
N ILE A 132 -1.37 -16.05 8.18
CA ILE A 132 -1.05 -17.30 8.89
C ILE A 132 -1.43 -17.21 10.37
N SER A 133 -1.20 -16.05 11.00
CA SER A 133 -1.56 -15.86 12.41
C SER A 133 -3.07 -15.97 12.58
N ALA A 134 -3.88 -15.29 11.75
CA ALA A 134 -5.34 -15.36 11.80
C ALA A 134 -5.88 -16.82 11.73
N ALA A 135 -5.18 -17.71 11.03
CA ALA A 135 -5.57 -19.11 10.82
C ALA A 135 -5.29 -20.07 11.99
N LEU A 136 -4.35 -19.71 12.87
CA LEU A 136 -3.78 -20.61 13.89
C LEU A 136 -4.02 -20.05 15.31
N PRO A 137 -5.27 -20.02 15.80
CA PRO A 137 -5.59 -19.53 17.14
C PRO A 137 -4.89 -20.42 18.19
N GLY A 138 -3.87 -19.87 18.87
CA GLY A 138 -3.14 -20.56 19.94
C GLY A 138 -1.65 -20.80 19.71
N SER A 139 -1.11 -20.50 18.51
CA SER A 139 0.35 -20.52 18.32
C SER A 139 1.03 -19.30 18.97
N PRO A 140 2.29 -19.36 19.43
CA PRO A 140 3.01 -18.16 19.89
C PRO A 140 3.12 -17.07 18.80
N ALA A 141 3.08 -17.47 17.53
CA ALA A 141 3.00 -16.55 16.39
C ALA A 141 1.64 -15.83 16.31
N TYR A 142 0.54 -16.46 16.74
CA TYR A 142 -0.78 -15.83 16.85
C TYR A 142 -0.77 -14.66 17.83
N THR A 143 -0.11 -14.81 18.98
CA THR A 143 -0.08 -13.76 20.01
C THR A 143 0.78 -12.57 19.59
N ALA A 144 1.90 -12.80 18.89
CA ALA A 144 2.79 -11.74 18.43
C ALA A 144 2.23 -10.95 17.22
N LEU A 145 1.52 -11.64 16.32
CA LEU A 145 1.01 -11.07 15.06
C LEU A 145 -0.50 -10.81 15.08
N ARG A 146 -1.15 -10.85 16.26
CA ARG A 146 -2.58 -10.62 16.40
C ARG A 146 -2.95 -9.18 16.07
N PHE A 147 -4.15 -9.00 15.52
CA PHE A 147 -4.76 -7.68 15.38
C PHE A 147 -5.51 -7.20 16.64
N SER A 148 -5.73 -8.05 17.63
CA SER A 148 -6.37 -7.64 18.89
C SER A 148 -5.31 -7.12 19.87
N GLY A 149 -5.44 -5.87 20.32
CA GLY A 149 -4.52 -5.21 21.25
C GLY A 149 -3.35 -4.53 20.53
N MET A 150 -2.17 -4.50 21.16
CA MET A 150 -0.94 -3.88 20.65
C MET A 150 -0.08 -4.85 19.82
N GLY A 151 -0.71 -5.80 19.12
CA GLY A 151 0.02 -6.77 18.29
C GLY A 151 0.65 -6.12 17.05
N LEU A 152 1.71 -6.74 16.53
CA LEU A 152 2.54 -6.18 15.45
C LEU A 152 1.74 -5.86 14.19
N GLY A 153 0.69 -6.64 13.89
CA GLY A 153 -0.18 -6.38 12.73
C GLY A 153 -0.91 -5.04 12.83
N ASN A 154 -1.42 -4.72 14.01
CA ASN A 154 -2.15 -3.47 14.23
C ASN A 154 -1.22 -2.26 14.17
N VAL A 155 -0.03 -2.37 14.79
CA VAL A 155 1.01 -1.33 14.73
C VAL A 155 1.46 -1.08 13.29
N LEU A 156 1.66 -2.15 12.52
CA LEU A 156 2.09 -2.05 11.12
C LEU A 156 1.05 -1.32 10.26
N VAL A 157 -0.24 -1.66 10.42
CA VAL A 157 -1.32 -0.96 9.71
C VAL A 157 -1.41 0.50 10.12
N ILE A 158 -1.33 0.82 11.41
CA ILE A 158 -1.33 2.22 11.89
C ILE A 158 -0.16 2.99 11.28
N CYS A 159 1.06 2.45 11.32
CA CYS A 159 2.23 3.07 10.71
C CYS A 159 2.02 3.28 9.20
N ALA A 160 1.46 2.30 8.48
CA ALA A 160 1.20 2.40 7.05
C ALA A 160 0.12 3.45 6.71
N VAL A 161 -0.89 3.64 7.56
CA VAL A 161 -1.87 4.73 7.41
C VAL A 161 -1.19 6.09 7.56
N PHE A 162 -0.42 6.30 8.63
CA PHE A 162 0.30 7.56 8.82
C PHE A 162 1.30 7.83 7.70
N GLU A 163 1.98 6.80 7.24
CA GLU A 163 2.90 6.86 6.09
C GLU A 163 2.15 7.27 4.82
N SER A 164 1.00 6.66 4.53
CA SER A 164 0.16 7.02 3.37
C SER A 164 -0.30 8.48 3.43
N LEU A 165 -0.73 8.96 4.61
CA LEU A 165 -1.14 10.35 4.80
C LEU A 165 0.04 11.32 4.60
N ALA A 166 1.21 11.01 5.15
CA ALA A 166 2.41 11.82 4.99
C ALA A 166 2.84 11.88 3.51
N MET A 167 2.82 10.75 2.80
CA MET A 167 3.17 10.69 1.38
C MET A 167 2.15 11.44 0.51
N GLY A 168 0.86 11.34 0.82
CA GLY A 168 -0.19 12.11 0.15
C GLY A 168 -0.02 13.63 0.34
N ALA A 169 0.29 14.07 1.56
CA ALA A 169 0.57 15.48 1.84
C ALA A 169 1.83 15.99 1.12
N LEU A 170 2.91 15.19 1.12
CA LEU A 170 4.14 15.54 0.39
C LEU A 170 3.90 15.62 -1.12
N LEU A 171 3.17 14.67 -1.71
CA LEU A 171 2.81 14.70 -3.14
C LEU A 171 2.02 15.96 -3.50
N TYR A 172 1.09 16.35 -2.64
CA TYR A 172 0.29 17.56 -2.83
C TYR A 172 1.17 18.82 -2.79
N LEU A 173 2.04 18.94 -1.79
CA LEU A 173 2.95 20.09 -1.62
C LEU A 173 4.01 20.18 -2.73
N SER A 174 4.49 19.06 -3.28
CA SER A 174 5.49 19.06 -4.35
C SER A 174 4.97 19.50 -5.72
N MET A 175 3.65 19.61 -5.88
CA MET A 175 3.00 20.06 -7.11
C MET A 175 2.38 21.46 -7.00
N GLU A 176 2.48 22.10 -5.84
CA GLU A 176 2.19 23.52 -5.63
C GLU A 176 3.33 24.39 -6.18
#